data_AF-X1FNK3-F1
#
_entry.id   AF-X1FNK3-F1
#
_cell.length_a   1.000
_cell.length_b   1.000
_cell.length_c   1.000
_cell.angle_alpha   90.00
_cell.angle_beta   90.00
_cell.angle_gamma   90.00
#
_symmetry.space_group_name_H-M   'P 1'
#
loop_
_entity.id
_entity.type
_entity.pdbx_description
1 polymer ?
#
loop_
_entity_poly.entity_id
_entity_poly.type
_entity_poly.pdbx_seq_one_letter_code
_entity_poly.pdbx_strand_id
1 'polypeptide(L)'
;MKLKLELLVVTLLPLMLQQQIFTPLQLLSMIGLVDLQSLTVPPLYGQGSSIAVLDTGMRITHEQLGGMVVFSKNYTSDTTEDSFDHGTGVASIIHAVAPLSGILNMKVNDDKGDGTSEEVVEAIEDCIDLVEIESSIALFWFET
;
A
#
# COMPACT_ATOMS: atom_id res chain seq x y z
N MET A 1 -20.11 7.54 32.99
CA MET A 1 -20.16 8.00 31.58
C MET A 1 -19.60 6.86 30.75
N LYS A 2 -20.45 6.03 30.14
CA LYS A 2 -20.01 4.89 29.33
C LYS A 2 -19.67 5.41 27.94
N LEU A 3 -18.40 5.41 27.58
CA LEU A 3 -17.96 5.60 26.20
C LEU A 3 -18.44 4.39 25.40
N LYS A 4 -19.43 4.61 24.55
CA LYS A 4 -19.88 3.64 23.55
C LYS A 4 -18.87 3.73 22.40
N LEU A 5 -17.82 2.92 22.45
CA LEU A 5 -17.02 2.60 21.27
C LEU A 5 -17.90 1.72 20.38
N GLU A 6 -18.54 2.31 19.38
CA GLU A 6 -19.10 1.53 18.28
C GLU A 6 -17.91 1.00 17.48
N LEU A 7 -17.71 -0.33 17.55
CA LEU A 7 -16.73 -1.07 16.77
C LEU A 7 -16.80 -0.62 15.31
N LEU A 8 -15.76 0.04 14.82
CA LEU A 8 -15.53 0.18 13.39
C LEU A 8 -15.09 -1.21 12.92
N VAL A 9 -16.02 -1.98 12.38
CA VAL A 9 -15.71 -3.26 11.73
C VAL A 9 -14.77 -2.94 10.57
N VAL A 10 -13.52 -3.39 10.66
CA VAL A 10 -12.49 -3.22 9.61
C VAL A 10 -12.69 -4.34 8.58
N THR A 11 -13.87 -4.36 7.95
CA THR A 11 -14.16 -5.29 6.86
C THR A 11 -14.18 -4.49 5.57
N LEU A 12 -13.42 -4.95 4.58
CA LEU A 12 -13.48 -4.37 3.24
C LEU A 12 -14.87 -4.59 2.64
N LEU A 13 -15.37 -3.59 1.91
CA LEU A 13 -16.61 -3.77 1.16
C LEU A 13 -16.42 -4.93 0.18
N PRO A 14 -17.41 -5.82 0.02
CA PRO A 14 -17.29 -6.94 -0.90
C PRO A 14 -16.93 -6.42 -2.28
N LEU A 15 -15.82 -6.93 -2.82
CA LEU A 15 -15.36 -6.57 -4.15
C LEU A 15 -16.45 -6.99 -5.14
N MET A 16 -17.20 -6.02 -5.67
CA MET A 16 -18.06 -6.27 -6.82
C MET A 16 -17.12 -6.73 -7.94
N LEU A 17 -17.39 -7.89 -8.55
CA LEU A 17 -16.60 -8.49 -9.65
C LEU A 17 -16.62 -7.59 -10.91
N GLN A 18 -16.06 -6.39 -10.80
CA GLN A 18 -15.77 -5.49 -11.90
C GLN A 18 -14.32 -5.72 -12.28
N GLN A 19 -14.11 -6.48 -13.35
CA GLN A 19 -12.80 -6.57 -13.96
C GLN A 19 -12.39 -5.19 -14.47
N GLN A 20 -11.22 -4.71 -14.05
CA GLN A 20 -10.65 -3.49 -14.58
C GLN A 20 -10.32 -3.68 -16.07
N ILE A 21 -10.94 -2.86 -16.93
CA ILE A 21 -10.70 -2.87 -18.38
C ILE A 21 -9.40 -2.11 -18.71
N PHE A 22 -8.98 -1.22 -17.83
CA PHE A 22 -7.78 -0.40 -17.96
C PHE A 22 -6.86 -0.62 -16.76
N THR A 23 -5.56 -0.67 -17.03
CA THR A 23 -4.53 -0.59 -15.98
C THR A 23 -4.56 0.80 -15.33
N PRO A 24 -4.10 0.94 -14.08
CA PRO A 24 -3.98 2.24 -13.43
C PRO A 24 -3.18 3.25 -14.28
N LEU A 25 -2.06 2.82 -14.89
CA LEU A 25 -1.23 3.67 -15.73
C LEU A 25 -1.97 4.17 -16.99
N GLN A 26 -2.79 3.33 -17.62
CA GLN A 26 -3.63 3.76 -18.75
C GLN A 26 -4.65 4.81 -18.32
N LEU A 27 -5.31 4.64 -17.17
CA LEU A 27 -6.25 5.63 -16.65
C LEU A 27 -5.56 6.96 -16.34
N LEU A 28 -4.39 6.91 -15.71
CA LEU A 28 -3.59 8.09 -15.37
C LEU A 28 -3.16 8.86 -16.61
N SER A 29 -2.79 8.16 -17.68
CA SER A 29 -2.50 8.77 -18.98
C SER A 29 -3.74 9.43 -19.59
N MET A 30 -4.90 8.77 -19.53
CA MET A 30 -6.16 9.33 -20.07
C MET A 30 -6.60 10.62 -19.38
N ILE A 31 -6.37 10.75 -18.07
CA ILE A 31 -6.71 11.97 -17.32
C ILE A 31 -5.60 13.03 -17.33
N GLY A 32 -4.48 12.77 -18.02
CA GLY A 32 -3.34 13.68 -18.11
C GLY A 32 -2.50 13.81 -16.83
N LEU A 33 -2.66 12.89 -15.85
CA LEU A 33 -1.89 13.00 -14.59
C LEU A 33 -0.39 12.76 -14.82
N VAL A 34 -0.05 11.93 -15.81
CA VAL A 34 1.34 11.68 -16.22
C VAL A 34 2.03 12.97 -16.68
N ASP A 35 1.31 13.82 -17.40
CA ASP A 35 1.82 15.13 -17.83
C ASP A 35 1.97 16.08 -16.64
N LEU A 36 1.01 16.06 -15.70
CA LEU A 36 1.06 16.89 -14.49
C LEU A 36 2.25 16.57 -13.58
N GLN A 37 2.62 15.28 -13.45
CA GLN A 37 3.81 14.88 -12.67
C GLN A 37 5.11 15.51 -13.21
N SER A 38 5.16 15.77 -14.51
CA SER A 38 6.33 16.33 -15.22
C SER A 38 6.42 17.86 -15.15
N LEU A 39 5.46 18.54 -14.50
CA LEU A 39 5.44 20.00 -14.40
C LEU A 39 6.44 20.56 -13.38
N THR A 40 7.06 19.71 -12.55
CA THR A 40 8.03 20.13 -11.53
C THR A 40 9.40 19.53 -11.81
N VAL A 41 10.44 20.13 -11.23
CA VAL A 41 11.83 19.64 -11.31
C VAL A 41 12.35 19.46 -9.88
N PRO A 42 12.68 18.22 -9.45
CA PRO A 42 12.48 16.96 -10.18
C PRO A 42 10.98 16.60 -10.34
N PRO A 43 10.62 15.71 -11.29
CA PRO A 43 9.24 15.24 -11.46
C PRO A 43 8.66 14.60 -10.19
N LEU A 44 7.34 14.71 -10.00
CA LEU A 44 6.63 14.16 -8.85
C LEU A 44 6.38 12.66 -9.02
N TYR A 45 7.42 11.85 -8.91
CA TYR A 45 7.33 10.38 -8.99
C TYR A 45 7.42 9.67 -7.64
N GLY A 46 7.44 10.43 -6.53
CA GLY A 46 7.48 9.87 -5.18
C GLY A 46 8.86 9.42 -4.70
N GLN A 47 9.92 9.84 -5.39
CA GLN A 47 11.30 9.54 -4.99
C GLN A 47 11.51 9.92 -3.52
N GLY A 48 11.96 8.95 -2.73
CA GLY A 48 12.28 9.17 -1.32
C GLY A 48 11.13 9.19 -0.35
N SER A 49 9.95 8.81 -0.80
CA SER A 49 8.79 8.60 0.04
C SER A 49 8.54 7.10 0.19
N SER A 50 8.17 6.68 1.40
CA SER A 50 7.68 5.34 1.70
C SER A 50 6.18 5.41 1.96
N ILE A 51 5.39 4.52 1.36
CA ILE A 51 3.94 4.47 1.50
C ILE A 51 3.57 3.16 2.20
N ALA A 52 3.04 3.27 3.41
CA ALA A 52 2.50 2.13 4.13
C ALA A 52 1.09 1.78 3.62
N VAL A 53 0.88 0.52 3.29
CA VAL A 53 -0.41 0.00 2.85
C VAL A 53 -0.85 -1.05 3.86
N LEU A 54 -1.85 -0.68 4.65
CA LEU A 54 -2.51 -1.52 5.63
C LEU A 54 -3.76 -2.13 4.99
N ASP A 55 -3.63 -3.34 4.47
CA ASP A 55 -4.68 -3.97 3.64
C ASP A 55 -4.61 -5.51 3.73
N THR A 56 -5.06 -6.21 2.69
CA THR A 56 -5.12 -7.68 2.54
C THR A 56 -3.80 -8.34 2.15
N GLY A 57 -2.71 -7.56 2.13
CA GLY A 57 -1.39 -7.99 1.72
C GLY A 57 -1.06 -7.57 0.29
N MET A 58 0.01 -8.12 -0.27
CA MET A 58 0.40 -7.88 -1.67
C MET A 58 1.00 -9.13 -2.29
N ARG A 59 0.62 -9.40 -3.54
CA ARG A 59 1.29 -10.38 -4.38
C ARG A 59 2.56 -9.78 -4.96
N ILE A 60 3.68 -9.87 -4.23
CA ILE A 60 4.96 -9.26 -4.60
C ILE A 60 5.52 -9.75 -5.94
N THR A 61 5.08 -10.92 -6.43
CA THR A 61 5.47 -11.47 -7.73
C THR A 61 4.72 -10.82 -8.90
N HIS A 62 3.78 -9.91 -8.65
CA HIS A 62 2.97 -9.29 -9.69
C HIS A 62 3.83 -8.37 -10.56
N GLU A 63 3.76 -8.52 -11.88
CA GLU A 63 4.65 -7.84 -12.84
C GLU A 63 4.60 -6.31 -12.73
N GLN A 64 3.46 -5.75 -12.32
CA GLN A 64 3.26 -4.30 -12.16
C GLN A 64 3.80 -3.74 -10.85
N LEU A 65 4.23 -4.56 -9.88
CA LEU A 65 4.77 -4.07 -8.61
C LEU A 65 6.30 -3.92 -8.62
N GLY A 66 6.98 -4.42 -9.65
CA GLY A 66 8.33 -3.98 -10.03
C GLY A 66 9.43 -4.04 -8.96
N GLY A 67 9.24 -4.78 -7.86
CA GLY A 67 10.17 -4.82 -6.73
C GLY A 67 10.14 -3.59 -5.81
N MET A 68 9.08 -2.78 -5.85
CA MET A 68 8.97 -1.56 -5.03
C MET A 68 8.62 -1.81 -3.56
N VAL A 69 8.26 -3.05 -3.21
CA VAL A 69 7.95 -3.45 -1.84
C VAL A 69 9.27 -3.59 -1.08
N VAL A 70 9.55 -2.64 -0.19
CA VAL A 70 10.79 -2.58 0.60
C VAL A 70 10.65 -3.20 1.98
N PHE A 71 9.41 -3.37 2.45
CA PHE A 71 9.08 -3.98 3.73
C PHE A 71 7.81 -4.83 3.61
N SER A 72 7.73 -5.92 4.36
CA SER A 72 6.51 -6.72 4.48
C SER A 72 6.36 -7.28 5.90
N LYS A 73 5.18 -7.08 6.51
CA LYS A 73 4.79 -7.72 7.77
C LYS A 73 3.32 -8.13 7.71
N ASN A 74 3.02 -9.31 8.25
CA ASN A 74 1.66 -9.82 8.36
C ASN A 74 1.24 -9.83 9.83
N TYR A 75 0.07 -9.26 10.10
CA TYR A 75 -0.55 -9.19 11.42
C TYR A 75 -1.67 -10.22 11.59
N THR A 76 -2.13 -10.81 10.47
CA THR A 76 -3.18 -11.82 10.46
C THR A 76 -2.61 -13.23 10.65
N SER A 77 -3.49 -14.22 10.84
CA SER A 77 -3.13 -15.63 10.91
C SER A 77 -2.82 -16.30 9.57
N ASP A 78 -3.15 -15.64 8.46
CA ASP A 78 -3.01 -16.19 7.11
C ASP A 78 -1.58 -16.03 6.56
N THR A 79 -1.38 -16.38 5.28
CA THR A 79 -0.10 -16.10 4.61
C THR A 79 0.02 -14.63 4.24
N THR A 80 1.26 -14.12 4.12
CA THR A 80 1.53 -12.74 3.69
C THR A 80 1.11 -12.44 2.25
N GLU A 81 0.88 -13.48 1.43
CA GLU A 81 0.34 -13.33 0.08
C GLU A 81 -1.07 -12.71 0.09
N ASP A 82 -1.41 -12.05 -1.00
CA ASP A 82 -2.72 -11.44 -1.19
C ASP A 82 -3.66 -12.38 -1.93
N SER A 83 -4.46 -13.14 -1.16
CA SER A 83 -5.53 -13.99 -1.70
C SER A 83 -6.82 -13.23 -1.99
N PHE A 84 -6.97 -12.00 -1.47
CA PHE A 84 -8.19 -11.20 -1.61
C PHE A 84 -8.13 -10.22 -2.78
N ASP A 85 -6.93 -9.90 -3.30
CA ASP A 85 -6.58 -9.07 -4.46
C ASP A 85 -6.68 -7.54 -4.27
N HIS A 86 -7.33 -7.07 -3.21
CA HIS A 86 -7.54 -5.64 -2.96
C HIS A 86 -6.22 -4.90 -2.69
N GLY A 87 -5.36 -5.45 -1.83
CA GLY A 87 -4.09 -4.80 -1.48
C GLY A 87 -3.12 -4.73 -2.66
N THR A 88 -3.08 -5.76 -3.52
CA THR A 88 -2.34 -5.74 -4.79
C THR A 88 -2.91 -4.69 -5.75
N GLY A 89 -4.24 -4.57 -5.82
CA GLY A 89 -4.92 -3.52 -6.60
C GLY A 89 -4.54 -2.11 -6.13
N VAL A 90 -4.61 -1.85 -4.83
CA VAL A 90 -4.18 -0.58 -4.22
C VAL A 90 -2.71 -0.29 -4.52
N ALA A 91 -1.83 -1.27 -4.36
CA ALA A 91 -0.41 -1.14 -4.66
C ALA A 91 -0.15 -0.80 -6.13
N SER A 92 -0.91 -1.38 -7.08
CA SER A 92 -0.79 -1.07 -8.50
C SER A 92 -1.15 0.38 -8.84
N ILE A 93 -2.12 0.97 -8.13
CA ILE A 93 -2.49 2.38 -8.28
C ILE A 93 -1.38 3.27 -7.74
N ILE A 94 -0.87 2.94 -6.55
CA ILE A 94 0.25 3.66 -5.94
C ILE A 94 1.46 3.65 -6.87
N HIS A 95 1.82 2.48 -7.43
CA HIS A 95 2.92 2.37 -8.38
C HIS A 95 2.75 3.28 -9.58
N ALA A 96 1.56 3.35 -10.15
CA ALA A 96 1.33 4.17 -11.33
C ALA A 96 1.35 5.69 -11.01
N VAL A 97 0.98 6.08 -9.78
CA VAL A 97 1.02 7.48 -9.31
C VAL A 97 2.40 7.91 -8.79
N ALA A 98 3.13 7.02 -8.15
CA ALA A 98 4.40 7.29 -7.49
C ALA A 98 5.41 6.15 -7.77
N PRO A 99 5.86 6.00 -9.03
CA PRO A 99 6.64 4.85 -9.45
C PRO A 99 8.03 4.73 -8.80
N LEU A 100 8.51 5.80 -8.16
CA LEU A 100 9.80 5.86 -7.46
C LEU A 100 9.65 5.87 -5.93
N SER A 101 8.45 5.57 -5.42
CA SER A 101 8.21 5.39 -3.97
C SER A 101 8.50 3.96 -3.54
N GLY A 102 8.89 3.80 -2.26
CA GLY A 102 8.91 2.49 -1.60
C GLY A 102 7.53 2.16 -1.04
N ILE A 103 7.15 0.89 -1.02
CA ILE A 103 5.91 0.42 -0.39
C ILE A 103 6.22 -0.46 0.82
N LEU A 104 5.54 -0.19 1.92
CA LEU A 104 5.52 -1.04 3.11
C LEU A 104 4.22 -1.85 3.08
N ASN A 105 4.33 -3.16 2.83
CA ASN A 105 3.20 -4.08 2.80
C ASN A 105 2.87 -4.55 4.23
N MET A 106 1.76 -4.07 4.79
CA MET A 106 1.36 -4.37 6.16
C MET A 106 -0.02 -5.04 6.13
N LYS A 107 -0.04 -6.38 6.13
CA LYS A 107 -1.29 -7.14 5.99
C LYS A 107 -2.06 -7.16 7.30
N VAL A 108 -3.18 -6.44 7.37
CA VAL A 108 -4.07 -6.31 8.55
C VAL A 108 -5.47 -6.89 8.30
N ASN A 109 -5.79 -7.21 7.05
CA ASN A 109 -7.00 -7.93 6.67
C ASN A 109 -6.64 -9.34 6.19
N ASP A 110 -7.44 -10.32 6.58
CA ASP A 110 -7.30 -11.73 6.24
C ASP A 110 -7.68 -12.01 4.78
N ASP A 111 -7.60 -13.28 4.36
CA ASP A 111 -7.91 -13.70 2.98
C ASP A 111 -9.40 -13.53 2.59
N LYS A 112 -10.27 -13.11 3.52
CA LYS A 112 -11.67 -12.77 3.29
C LYS A 112 -11.93 -11.26 3.34
N GLY A 113 -10.90 -10.46 3.58
CA GLY A 113 -11.00 -9.01 3.72
C GLY A 113 -11.48 -8.58 5.11
N ASP A 114 -11.47 -9.47 6.10
CA ASP A 114 -11.82 -9.17 7.49
C ASP A 114 -10.58 -8.84 8.31
N GLY A 115 -10.65 -7.83 9.17
CA GLY A 115 -9.56 -7.44 10.06
C GLY A 115 -10.08 -6.95 11.41
N THR A 116 -9.20 -6.94 12.39
CA THR A 116 -9.48 -6.46 13.74
C THR A 116 -8.88 -5.08 13.97
N SER A 117 -9.44 -4.34 14.93
CA SER A 117 -8.88 -3.04 15.30
C SER A 117 -7.49 -3.19 15.93
N GLU A 118 -7.25 -4.31 16.61
CA GLU A 118 -5.98 -4.67 17.23
C GLU A 118 -4.88 -4.83 16.17
N GLU A 119 -5.12 -5.59 15.10
CA GLU A 119 -4.17 -5.77 13.98
C GLU A 119 -3.84 -4.43 13.31
N VAL A 120 -4.84 -3.57 13.11
CA VAL A 120 -4.63 -2.22 12.54
C VAL A 120 -3.81 -1.34 13.46
N VAL A 121 -4.10 -1.34 14.77
CA VAL A 121 -3.36 -0.53 15.75
C VAL A 121 -1.91 -1.00 15.82
N GLU A 122 -1.66 -2.31 15.90
CA GLU A 122 -0.30 -2.87 15.92
C GLU A 122 0.49 -2.49 14.65
N ALA A 123 -0.16 -2.54 13.48
CA ALA A 123 0.47 -2.12 12.23
C ALA A 123 0.78 -0.62 12.19
N ILE A 124 -0.08 0.24 12.75
CA ILE A 124 0.20 1.68 12.84
C ILE A 124 1.39 1.93 13.78
N GLU A 125 1.44 1.25 14.93
CA GLU A 125 2.54 1.38 15.90
C GLU A 125 3.88 0.98 15.25
N ASP A 126 3.94 -0.20 14.62
CA ASP A 126 5.14 -0.62 13.89
C ASP A 126 5.53 0.32 12.75
N CYS A 127 4.54 0.88 12.04
CA CYS A 127 4.81 1.84 10.98
C CYS A 127 5.48 3.11 11.52
N ILE A 128 5.08 3.56 12.72
CA ILE A 128 5.70 4.71 13.39
C ILE A 128 7.14 4.33 13.80
N ASP A 129 7.35 3.15 14.37
CA ASP A 129 8.67 2.68 14.78
C ASP A 129 9.64 2.58 13.58
N LEU A 130 9.15 2.15 12.41
CA LEU A 130 9.94 2.13 11.18
C LEU A 130 10.44 3.53 10.79
N VAL A 131 9.61 4.57 10.94
CA VAL A 131 10.02 5.95 10.67
C VAL A 131 11.15 6.40 11.61
N GLU A 132 11.12 5.95 12.87
CA GLU A 132 12.18 6.25 13.84
C GLU A 132 13.51 5.54 13.51
N ILE A 133 13.43 4.32 12.95
CA ILE A 133 14.59 3.50 12.57
C ILE A 133 15.17 3.94 11.19
N GLU A 134 14.32 4.41 10.26
CA GLU A 134 14.66 4.78 8.87
C GLU A 134 15.44 6.09 8.71
N SER A 135 15.79 6.81 9.78
CA SER A 135 16.86 7.83 9.71
C SER A 135 18.20 7.26 9.18
N SER A 136 18.34 5.93 9.18
CA SER A 136 19.52 5.19 8.71
C SER A 136 19.34 4.38 7.42
N ILE A 137 18.10 4.06 7.00
CA ILE A 137 17.78 3.19 5.85
C ILE A 137 17.47 4.01 4.59
N ALA A 138 16.88 5.20 4.77
CA ALA A 138 16.61 6.16 3.71
C ALA A 138 17.87 6.46 2.87
N LEU A 139 19.06 6.53 3.50
CA LEU A 139 20.34 6.81 2.84
C LEU A 139 20.77 5.76 1.80
N PHE A 140 20.30 4.51 1.88
CA PHE A 140 20.75 3.45 0.98
C PHE A 140 20.08 3.47 -0.40
N TRP A 141 18.90 4.11 -0.52
CA TRP A 141 18.11 4.16 -1.75
C TRP A 141 18.26 5.48 -2.54
N PHE A 142 18.99 6.46 -2.00
CA PHE A 142 19.20 7.76 -2.66
C PHE A 142 20.57 7.90 -3.36
N GLU A 143 21.46 6.91 -3.26
CA GLU A 143 22.85 6.99 -3.77
C GLU A 143 23.12 6.21 -5.08
N THR A 144 22.10 5.82 -5.85
CA THR A 144 22.28 5.21 -7.19
C THR A 144 21.47 5.93 -8.25
#